data_AF-A0A532E7X5-F1
#
_entry.id   AF-A0A532E7X5-F1
#
_cell.length_a   1.000
_cell.length_b   1.000
_cell.length_c   1.000
_cell.angle_alpha   90.00
_cell.angle_beta   90.00
_cell.angle_gamma   90.00
#
_symmetry.space_group_name_H-M   'P 1'
#
loop_
_entity.id
_entity.type
_entity.pdbx_description
1 polymer ?
#
loop_
_entity_poly.entity_id
_entity_poly.type
_entity_poly.pdbx_seq_one_letter_code
_entity_poly.pdbx_strand_id
1 'polypeptide(L)'
;MWERWTRRGLLALSVVLAAFLGYLLVTRSNPGSSSRSVAPVDTESADARIQDFTFTQTKGNLVQWKVQAEQARLFEKDSRAILNNVQITMYGAQGKELTLSGDEGTLDTQTKNFQLSNRTTPIVVETQSGYTIQTNHLVWTDARHEIQTPDHVTINGHGLQVTGRGLLGKMDTEEFQVLDDVRVDVVPAS
;
A
#
# COMPACT_ATOMS: atom_id res chain seq x y z
N MET A 1 40.73 36.44 -51.90
CA MET A 1 41.09 35.00 -51.84
C MET A 1 40.86 34.35 -50.47
N TRP A 2 40.54 35.09 -49.39
CA TRP A 2 40.44 34.57 -48.02
C TRP A 2 39.11 33.83 -47.69
N GLU A 3 38.01 34.18 -48.37
CA GLU A 3 36.66 33.61 -48.08
C GLU A 3 36.48 32.15 -48.48
N ARG A 4 37.29 31.65 -49.42
CA ARG A 4 37.22 30.24 -49.87
C ARG A 4 37.85 29.29 -48.84
N TRP A 5 38.81 29.77 -48.06
CA TRP A 5 39.48 28.98 -47.03
C TRP A 5 38.63 28.91 -45.75
N THR A 6 37.96 29.99 -45.38
CA THR A 6 37.02 30.00 -44.25
C THR A 6 35.79 29.14 -44.52
N ARG A 7 35.20 29.22 -45.72
CA ARG A 7 34.07 28.34 -46.10
C ARG A 7 34.44 26.86 -46.12
N ARG A 8 35.65 26.52 -46.60
CA ARG A 8 36.14 25.14 -46.59
C ARG A 8 36.39 24.61 -45.18
N GLY A 9 36.93 25.46 -44.29
CA GLY A 9 37.09 25.11 -42.87
C GLY A 9 35.76 24.90 -42.15
N LEU A 10 34.76 25.75 -42.41
CA LEU A 10 33.44 25.66 -41.79
C LEU A 10 32.65 24.44 -42.27
N LEU A 11 32.79 24.08 -43.55
CA LEU A 11 32.23 22.83 -44.09
C LEU A 11 32.87 21.61 -43.44
N ALA A 12 34.20 21.56 -43.32
CA ALA A 12 34.88 20.45 -42.66
C ALA A 12 34.45 20.31 -41.19
N LEU A 13 34.31 21.42 -40.46
CA LEU A 13 33.84 21.42 -39.08
C LEU A 13 32.39 20.88 -38.95
N SER A 14 31.50 21.27 -39.87
CA SER A 14 30.10 20.80 -39.87
C SER A 14 29.99 19.28 -40.09
N VAL A 15 30.84 18.72 -40.97
CA VAL A 15 30.87 17.28 -41.27
C VAL A 15 31.37 16.50 -40.06
N VAL A 16 32.41 16.98 -39.38
CA VAL A 16 32.93 16.35 -38.16
C VAL A 16 31.90 16.40 -37.02
N LEU A 17 31.20 17.52 -36.86
CA LEU A 17 30.15 17.67 -35.85
C LEU A 17 28.96 16.75 -36.11
N ALA A 18 28.53 16.63 -37.37
CA ALA A 18 27.44 15.72 -37.75
C ALA A 18 27.82 14.25 -37.50
N ALA A 19 29.05 13.85 -37.82
CA ALA A 19 29.55 12.51 -37.55
C ALA A 19 29.62 12.22 -36.04
N PHE A 20 30.06 13.19 -35.24
CA PHE A 20 30.12 13.06 -33.78
C PHE A 20 28.72 12.94 -33.14
N LEU A 21 27.75 13.73 -33.61
CA LEU A 21 26.35 13.62 -33.17
C LEU A 21 25.72 12.28 -33.57
N GLY A 22 26.00 11.80 -34.78
CA GLY A 22 25.59 10.46 -35.22
C GLY A 22 26.17 9.34 -34.35
N TYR A 23 27.46 9.45 -34.01
CA TYR A 23 28.12 8.51 -33.10
C TYR A 23 27.51 8.51 -31.69
N LEU A 24 27.16 9.69 -31.16
CA LEU A 24 26.47 9.80 -29.86
C LEU A 24 25.06 9.21 -29.90
N LEU A 25 24.33 9.37 -31.00
CA LEU A 25 23.02 8.75 -31.16
C LEU A 25 23.13 7.22 -31.21
N VAL A 26 24.09 6.66 -31.94
CA VAL A 26 24.29 5.20 -32.01
C VAL A 26 24.73 4.62 -30.66
N THR A 27 25.60 5.31 -29.91
CA THR A 27 26.09 4.83 -28.61
C THR A 27 25.11 5.03 -27.46
N ARG A 28 24.19 6.00 -27.53
CA ARG A 28 23.09 6.16 -26.57
C ARG A 28 21.82 5.39 -26.94
N SER A 29 21.72 4.93 -28.17
CA SER A 29 20.67 4.00 -28.59
C SER A 29 21.07 2.62 -28.09
N ASN A 30 20.73 2.33 -26.84
CA ASN A 30 20.60 0.95 -26.38
C ASN A 30 19.13 0.57 -26.60
N PRO A 31 18.72 0.10 -27.80
CA PRO A 31 17.41 -0.51 -27.93
C PRO A 31 17.50 -1.82 -27.14
N GLY A 32 17.06 -1.77 -25.88
CA GLY A 32 16.76 -2.96 -25.10
C GLY A 32 15.92 -3.88 -25.99
N SER A 33 16.49 -5.04 -26.28
CA SER A 33 15.96 -6.06 -27.15
C SER A 33 14.49 -6.34 -26.83
N SER A 34 13.62 -5.95 -27.76
CA SER A 34 12.24 -6.42 -27.81
C SER A 34 12.26 -7.90 -28.17
N SER A 35 12.17 -8.78 -27.17
CA SER A 35 11.78 -10.17 -27.39
C SER A 35 10.26 -10.28 -27.38
N ARG A 36 9.76 -11.00 -28.38
CA ARG A 36 8.35 -11.15 -28.72
C ARG A 36 7.69 -12.24 -27.87
N SER A 37 6.58 -11.85 -27.24
CA SER A 37 5.37 -12.64 -26.95
C SER A 37 5.49 -13.93 -26.13
N VAL A 38 5.02 -13.85 -24.88
CA VAL A 38 3.86 -14.63 -24.42
C VAL A 38 2.92 -13.59 -23.81
N ALA A 39 1.68 -13.49 -24.28
CA ALA A 39 0.70 -12.63 -23.62
C ALA A 39 0.30 -13.29 -22.29
N PRO A 40 0.56 -12.68 -21.12
CA PRO A 40 -0.12 -13.07 -19.91
C PRO A 40 -1.41 -12.25 -19.83
N VAL A 41 -2.52 -12.97 -19.65
CA VAL A 41 -3.79 -12.51 -19.07
C VAL A 41 -3.57 -11.25 -18.24
N ASP A 42 -4.16 -10.12 -18.66
CA ASP A 42 -4.17 -8.79 -18.04
C ASP A 42 -3.42 -8.68 -16.70
N THR A 43 -2.10 -8.82 -16.72
CA THR A 43 -1.26 -8.37 -15.62
C THR A 43 -1.15 -6.87 -15.82
N GLU A 44 -2.06 -6.15 -15.18
CA GLU A 44 -1.95 -4.70 -15.01
C GLU A 44 -0.50 -4.40 -14.61
N SER A 45 0.25 -3.79 -15.53
CA SER A 45 1.67 -3.57 -15.35
C SER A 45 1.83 -2.45 -14.34
N ALA A 46 2.25 -2.78 -13.12
CA ALA A 46 2.53 -1.78 -12.09
C ALA A 46 3.59 -0.77 -12.59
N ASP A 47 3.38 0.50 -12.29
CA ASP A 47 4.29 1.60 -12.64
C ASP A 47 5.62 1.46 -11.88
N ALA A 48 5.55 0.98 -10.64
CA ALA A 48 6.73 0.67 -9.83
C ALA A 48 6.55 -0.62 -9.02
N ARG A 49 7.67 -1.29 -8.76
CA ARG A 49 7.78 -2.39 -7.79
C ARG A 49 8.83 -1.99 -6.75
N ILE A 50 8.46 -2.02 -5.49
CA ILE A 50 9.28 -1.55 -4.37
C ILE A 50 9.44 -2.73 -3.39
N GLN A 51 10.68 -2.97 -2.94
CA GLN A 51 10.97 -3.84 -1.80
C GLN A 51 11.08 -2.98 -0.55
N ASP A 52 10.74 -3.54 0.61
CA ASP A 52 10.78 -2.85 1.91
C ASP A 52 9.99 -1.53 1.89
N PHE A 53 8.75 -1.61 1.44
CA PHE A 53 7.86 -0.47 1.32
C PHE A 53 7.52 0.10 2.69
N THR A 54 7.57 1.43 2.82
CA THR A 54 7.09 2.15 4.01
C THR A 54 6.31 3.39 3.57
N PHE A 55 5.11 3.54 4.09
CA PHE A 55 4.28 4.73 3.94
C PHE A 55 3.92 5.28 5.32
N THR A 56 4.14 6.57 5.55
CA THR A 56 3.90 7.21 6.84
C THR A 56 2.98 8.41 6.66
N GLN A 57 1.89 8.44 7.43
CA GLN A 57 1.00 9.58 7.49
C GLN A 57 1.25 10.38 8.76
N THR A 58 1.44 11.68 8.59
CA THR A 58 1.71 12.60 9.69
C THR A 58 0.66 13.71 9.73
N LYS A 59 0.31 14.18 10.93
CA LYS A 59 -0.47 15.39 11.17
C LYS A 59 0.37 16.35 12.01
N GLY A 60 0.87 17.42 11.39
CA GLY A 60 1.88 18.28 12.01
C GLY A 60 3.19 17.52 12.21
N ASN A 61 3.62 17.37 13.46
CA ASN A 61 4.83 16.60 13.83
C ASN A 61 4.51 15.20 14.40
N LEU A 62 3.25 14.78 14.41
CA LEU A 62 2.81 13.50 14.98
C LEU A 62 2.50 12.50 13.87
N VAL A 63 3.18 11.35 13.89
CA VAL A 63 2.82 10.23 13.03
C VAL A 63 1.47 9.70 13.48
N GLN A 64 0.50 9.62 12.56
CA GLN A 64 -0.83 9.07 12.82
C GLN A 64 -0.84 7.57 12.58
N TRP A 65 -0.22 7.13 11.49
CA TRP A 65 -0.07 5.72 11.18
C TRP A 65 1.07 5.50 10.19
N LYS A 66 1.53 4.25 10.15
CA LYS A 66 2.62 3.78 9.30
C LYS A 66 2.22 2.42 8.71
N VAL A 67 2.39 2.24 7.42
CA VAL A 67 2.20 0.97 6.70
C VAL A 67 3.56 0.52 6.21
N GLN A 68 3.93 -0.71 6.53
CA GLN A 68 5.15 -1.36 6.08
C GLN A 68 4.79 -2.64 5.34
N ALA A 69 5.51 -2.97 4.28
CA ALA A 69 5.31 -4.20 3.53
C ALA A 69 6.62 -4.70 2.93
N GLU A 70 6.78 -6.02 2.82
CA GLU A 70 7.94 -6.63 2.18
C GLU A 70 8.03 -6.25 0.70
N GLN A 71 6.88 -6.21 0.02
CA GLN A 71 6.80 -5.80 -1.37
C GLN A 71 5.57 -4.92 -1.61
N ALA A 72 5.74 -3.89 -2.43
CA ALA A 72 4.66 -3.08 -2.97
C ALA A 72 4.69 -3.01 -4.50
N ARG A 73 3.51 -3.03 -5.11
CA ARG A 73 3.27 -2.71 -6.52
C ARG A 73 2.44 -1.43 -6.57
N LEU A 74 3.00 -0.37 -7.15
CA LEU A 74 2.34 0.95 -7.22
C LEU A 74 1.71 1.16 -8.61
N PHE A 75 0.50 1.69 -8.60
CA PHE A 75 -0.30 2.07 -9.76
C PHE A 75 -0.68 3.55 -9.56
N GLU A 76 0.14 4.45 -10.10
CA GLU A 76 0.04 5.89 -9.85
C GLU A 76 -1.27 6.46 -10.41
N LYS A 77 -1.65 6.01 -11.61
CA LYS A 77 -2.88 6.46 -12.28
C LYS A 77 -4.14 6.17 -11.45
N ASP A 78 -4.12 5.09 -10.69
CA ASP A 78 -5.25 4.65 -9.86
C ASP A 78 -5.11 5.07 -8.39
N SER A 79 -4.03 5.78 -8.04
CA SER A 79 -3.68 6.10 -6.64
C SER A 79 -3.67 4.86 -5.74
N ARG A 80 -3.17 3.73 -6.25
CA ARG A 80 -3.33 2.41 -5.61
C ARG A 80 -1.99 1.72 -5.41
N ALA A 81 -1.75 1.19 -4.22
CA ALA A 81 -0.62 0.33 -3.91
C ALA A 81 -1.12 -1.05 -3.46
N ILE A 82 -0.63 -2.12 -4.08
CA ILE A 82 -0.87 -3.50 -3.67
C ILE A 82 0.34 -3.98 -2.88
N LEU A 83 0.11 -4.48 -1.67
CA LEU A 83 1.11 -4.74 -0.65
C LEU A 83 1.10 -6.23 -0.28
N ASN A 84 2.28 -6.81 -0.08
CA ASN A 84 2.45 -8.19 0.39
C ASN A 84 3.20 -8.18 1.73
N ASN A 85 2.80 -9.06 2.66
CA ASN A 85 3.36 -9.21 4.00
C ASN A 85 3.42 -7.85 4.74
N VAL A 86 2.23 -7.39 5.13
CA VAL A 86 1.94 -6.02 5.57
C VAL A 86 1.91 -5.94 7.09
N GLN A 87 2.54 -4.90 7.63
CA GLN A 87 2.43 -4.47 9.01
C GLN A 87 1.93 -3.03 9.04
N ILE A 88 0.80 -2.81 9.71
CA ILE A 88 0.24 -1.48 9.93
C ILE A 88 0.39 -1.13 11.40
N THR A 89 0.89 0.06 11.67
CA THR A 89 0.99 0.63 13.00
C THR A 89 0.15 1.90 13.05
N MET A 90 -0.84 1.95 13.93
CA MET A 90 -1.67 3.12 14.19
C MET A 90 -1.30 3.71 15.54
N TYR A 91 -1.08 5.02 15.59
CA TYR A 91 -0.71 5.76 16.78
C TYR A 91 -1.91 6.55 17.29
N GLY A 92 -2.51 6.06 18.37
CA GLY A 92 -3.65 6.69 19.03
C GLY A 92 -3.26 7.90 19.90
N ALA A 93 -4.28 8.56 20.45
CA ALA A 93 -4.07 9.59 21.47
C ALA A 93 -3.37 8.99 22.70
N GLN A 94 -2.47 9.76 23.33
CA GLN A 94 -1.67 9.38 24.50
C GLN A 94 -0.56 8.33 24.24
N GLY A 95 -0.14 8.14 22.98
CA GLY A 95 1.02 7.30 22.65
C GLY A 95 0.75 5.80 22.66
N LYS A 96 -0.52 5.38 22.70
CA LYS A 96 -0.90 3.98 22.49
C LYS A 96 -0.74 3.61 21.02
N GLU A 97 -0.24 2.41 20.80
CA GLU A 97 0.05 1.86 19.48
C GLU A 97 -0.86 0.65 19.24
N LEU A 98 -1.49 0.59 18.07
CA LEU A 98 -2.23 -0.57 17.59
C LEU A 98 -1.53 -1.11 16.35
N THR A 99 -1.15 -2.38 16.40
CA THR A 99 -0.35 -3.02 15.36
C THR A 99 -1.14 -4.16 14.72
N LEU A 100 -1.33 -4.09 13.41
CA LEU A 100 -2.11 -5.03 12.61
C LEU A 100 -1.20 -5.69 11.56
N SER A 101 -1.24 -7.02 11.46
CA SER A 101 -0.46 -7.78 10.48
C SER A 101 -1.37 -8.48 9.47
N GLY A 102 -0.99 -8.45 8.20
CA GLY A 102 -1.74 -9.03 7.09
C GLY A 102 -0.87 -9.67 6.01
N ASP A 103 -1.32 -10.75 5.39
CA ASP A 103 -0.66 -11.39 4.25
C ASP A 103 -0.68 -10.49 3.00
N GLU A 104 -1.82 -9.83 2.77
CA GLU A 104 -2.06 -8.94 1.63
C GLU A 104 -2.75 -7.67 2.07
N GLY A 105 -2.42 -6.56 1.43
CA GLY A 105 -3.10 -5.30 1.63
C GLY A 105 -3.21 -4.45 0.38
N THR A 106 -4.16 -3.54 0.38
CA THR A 106 -4.27 -2.48 -0.63
C THR A 106 -4.34 -1.14 0.07
N LEU A 107 -3.59 -0.16 -0.41
CA LEU A 107 -3.62 1.22 0.09
C LEU A 107 -4.01 2.14 -1.06
N ASP A 108 -5.05 2.93 -0.84
CA ASP A 108 -5.33 4.10 -1.67
C ASP A 108 -4.45 5.26 -1.18
N THR A 109 -3.51 5.71 -2.00
CA THR A 109 -2.53 6.74 -1.64
C THR A 109 -3.14 8.14 -1.60
N GLN A 110 -4.33 8.34 -2.17
CA GLN A 110 -5.05 9.61 -2.16
C GLN A 110 -6.01 9.70 -0.97
N THR A 111 -6.88 8.70 -0.82
CA THR A 111 -7.91 8.68 0.23
C THR A 111 -7.38 8.15 1.56
N LYS A 112 -6.22 7.46 1.55
CA LYS A 112 -5.59 6.80 2.70
C LYS A 112 -6.39 5.63 3.27
N ASN A 113 -7.42 5.21 2.57
CA ASN A 113 -8.14 3.99 2.92
C ASN A 113 -7.23 2.80 2.68
N PHE A 114 -7.28 1.82 3.58
CA PHE A 114 -6.55 0.58 3.40
C PHE A 114 -7.45 -0.62 3.59
N GLN A 115 -7.07 -1.72 2.94
CA GLN A 115 -7.65 -3.04 3.13
C GLN A 115 -6.52 -3.97 3.54
N LEU A 116 -6.80 -4.85 4.48
CA LEU A 116 -5.87 -5.83 5.01
C LEU A 116 -6.57 -7.18 5.04
N SER A 117 -5.91 -8.21 4.56
CA SER A 117 -6.45 -9.56 4.54
C SER A 117 -5.41 -10.59 4.94
N ASN A 118 -5.87 -11.63 5.62
CA ASN A 118 -5.10 -12.79 5.99
C ASN A 118 -5.77 -14.07 5.49
N ARG A 119 -4.94 -15.04 5.10
CA ARG A 119 -5.40 -16.34 4.62
C ARG A 119 -5.47 -17.37 5.75
N THR A 120 -4.53 -17.32 6.68
CA THR A 120 -4.35 -18.39 7.68
C THR A 120 -4.53 -17.89 9.11
N THR A 121 -3.88 -16.79 9.48
CA THR A 121 -3.93 -16.24 10.84
C THR A 121 -4.88 -15.05 10.90
N PRO A 122 -5.85 -14.98 11.81
CA PRO A 122 -6.75 -13.84 11.86
C PRO A 122 -5.98 -12.55 12.15
N ILE A 123 -6.44 -11.45 11.56
CA ILE A 123 -6.08 -10.09 11.96
C ILE A 123 -6.62 -9.89 13.38
N VAL A 124 -5.77 -9.40 14.27
CA VAL A 124 -6.11 -9.16 15.67
C VAL A 124 -6.09 -7.66 15.92
N VAL A 125 -7.20 -7.11 16.44
CA VAL A 125 -7.33 -5.73 16.89
C VAL A 125 -7.52 -5.74 18.40
N GLU A 126 -6.58 -5.14 19.13
CA GLU A 126 -6.68 -4.98 20.58
C GLU A 126 -7.23 -3.58 20.91
N THR A 127 -8.32 -3.54 21.69
CA THR A 127 -8.92 -2.28 22.13
C THR A 127 -8.32 -1.83 23.46
N GLN A 128 -8.39 -0.54 23.75
CA GLN A 128 -7.92 -0.01 25.03
C GLN A 128 -8.77 -0.46 26.21
N SER A 129 -10.04 -0.75 25.93
CA SER A 129 -10.99 -1.35 26.87
C SER A 129 -10.67 -2.83 27.19
N GLY A 130 -9.67 -3.45 26.58
CA GLY A 130 -9.25 -4.83 26.88
C GLY A 130 -10.05 -5.90 26.15
N TYR A 131 -10.67 -5.54 25.02
CA TYR A 131 -11.26 -6.51 24.10
C TYR A 131 -10.29 -6.83 22.96
N THR A 132 -10.41 -8.05 22.43
CA THR A 132 -9.68 -8.53 21.28
C THR A 132 -10.66 -8.90 20.18
N ILE A 133 -10.56 -8.23 19.03
CA ILE A 133 -11.38 -8.47 17.85
C ILE A 133 -10.54 -9.26 16.84
N GLN A 134 -11.11 -10.33 16.29
CA GLN A 134 -10.46 -11.21 15.33
C GLN A 134 -11.30 -11.33 14.06
N THR A 135 -10.67 -11.14 12.90
CA THR A 135 -11.29 -11.30 11.58
C THR A 135 -10.23 -11.59 10.52
N ASN A 136 -10.61 -12.07 9.33
CA ASN A 136 -9.65 -12.36 8.25
C ASN A 136 -9.50 -11.22 7.25
N HIS A 137 -10.45 -10.28 7.23
CA HIS A 137 -10.43 -9.13 6.34
C HIS A 137 -10.82 -7.88 7.13
N LEU A 138 -10.13 -6.77 6.90
CA LEU A 138 -10.37 -5.50 7.56
C LEU A 138 -10.22 -4.36 6.56
N VAL A 139 -11.19 -3.45 6.55
CA VAL A 139 -11.20 -2.23 5.76
C VAL A 139 -11.13 -1.03 6.70
N TRP A 140 -10.21 -0.12 6.44
CA TRP A 140 -10.10 1.17 7.12
C TRP A 140 -10.55 2.31 6.23
N THR A 141 -11.35 3.21 6.79
CA THR A 141 -11.73 4.48 6.16
C THR A 141 -11.12 5.65 6.94
N ASP A 142 -10.09 6.29 6.38
CA ASP A 142 -9.34 7.37 7.05
C ASP A 142 -10.26 8.57 7.35
N ALA A 143 -11.11 8.95 6.41
CA ALA A 143 -12.00 10.10 6.57
C ALA A 143 -13.04 9.98 7.71
N ARG A 144 -13.34 8.74 8.16
CA ARG A 144 -14.33 8.47 9.21
C ARG A 144 -13.74 7.86 10.48
N HIS A 145 -12.45 7.51 10.44
CA HIS A 145 -11.78 6.71 11.46
C HIS A 145 -12.54 5.41 11.81
N GLU A 146 -13.01 4.72 10.78
CA GLU A 146 -13.83 3.50 10.91
C GLU A 146 -13.07 2.26 10.42
N ILE A 147 -13.17 1.18 11.19
CA ILE A 147 -12.86 -0.18 10.72
C ILE A 147 -14.14 -0.91 10.34
N GLN A 148 -14.10 -1.65 9.24
CA GLN A 148 -15.22 -2.43 8.75
C GLN A 148 -14.76 -3.79 8.27
N THR A 149 -15.63 -4.79 8.39
CA THR A 149 -15.45 -6.07 7.70
C THR A 149 -16.81 -6.66 7.35
N PRO A 150 -16.97 -7.33 6.20
CA PRO A 150 -18.14 -8.17 5.92
C PRO A 150 -17.98 -9.61 6.42
N ASP A 151 -16.77 -9.99 6.88
CA ASP A 151 -16.43 -11.37 7.21
C ASP A 151 -16.90 -11.75 8.62
N HIS A 152 -16.68 -13.02 8.99
CA HIS A 152 -16.88 -13.46 10.37
C HIS A 152 -15.98 -12.65 11.30
N VAL A 153 -16.54 -12.27 12.46
CA VAL A 153 -15.82 -11.60 13.53
C VAL A 153 -16.02 -12.33 14.86
N THR A 154 -14.94 -12.42 15.63
CA THR A 154 -14.98 -12.87 17.02
C THR A 154 -14.44 -11.75 17.90
N ILE A 155 -15.19 -11.37 18.93
CA ILE A 155 -14.78 -10.40 19.94
C ILE A 155 -14.70 -11.11 21.29
N ASN A 156 -13.54 -11.08 21.93
CA ASN A 156 -13.32 -11.67 23.24
C ASN A 156 -12.93 -10.58 24.24
N GLY A 157 -13.42 -10.68 25.48
CA GLY A 157 -12.98 -9.78 26.57
C GLY A 157 -13.94 -9.83 27.76
N HIS A 158 -13.41 -9.61 28.97
CA HIS A 158 -14.20 -9.51 30.20
C HIS A 158 -15.16 -10.68 30.45
N GLY A 159 -14.77 -11.91 30.09
CA GLY A 159 -15.60 -13.10 30.25
C GLY A 159 -16.75 -13.21 29.24
N LEU A 160 -16.70 -12.44 28.15
CA LEU A 160 -17.65 -12.49 27.05
C LEU A 160 -16.94 -12.92 25.76
N GLN A 161 -17.64 -13.72 24.98
CA GLN A 161 -17.32 -14.01 23.59
C GLN A 161 -18.52 -13.63 22.73
N VAL A 162 -18.30 -12.72 21.79
CA VAL A 162 -19.28 -12.33 20.77
C VAL A 162 -18.81 -12.87 19.43
N THR A 163 -19.66 -13.57 18.71
CA THR A 163 -19.41 -14.01 17.34
C THR A 163 -20.51 -13.51 16.43
N GLY A 164 -20.20 -13.37 15.15
CA GLY A 164 -21.18 -13.00 14.13
C GLY A 164 -20.52 -12.71 12.80
N ARG A 165 -21.29 -12.09 11.90
CA ARG A 165 -20.83 -11.70 10.58
C ARG A 165 -20.97 -10.19 10.44
N GLY A 166 -19.93 -9.59 9.89
CA GLY A 166 -19.87 -8.16 9.68
C GLY A 166 -19.53 -7.39 10.95
N LEU A 167 -18.73 -6.35 10.81
CA LEU A 167 -18.38 -5.43 11.89
C LEU A 167 -18.33 -4.01 11.35
N LEU A 168 -18.85 -3.06 12.14
CA LEU A 168 -18.54 -1.64 12.02
C LEU A 168 -17.96 -1.15 13.36
N GLY A 169 -16.76 -0.61 13.32
CA GLY A 169 -16.05 -0.07 14.49
C GLY A 169 -15.65 1.38 14.29
N LYS A 170 -15.99 2.26 15.24
CA LYS A 170 -15.49 3.63 15.30
C LYS A 170 -14.34 3.71 16.28
N MET A 171 -13.15 4.00 15.78
CA MET A 171 -11.94 3.93 16.61
C MET A 171 -11.84 5.10 17.61
N ASP A 172 -12.37 6.27 17.26
CA ASP A 172 -12.33 7.45 18.14
C ASP A 172 -13.12 7.27 19.44
N THR A 173 -14.21 6.49 19.39
CA THR A 173 -15.13 6.28 20.52
C THR A 173 -15.07 4.85 21.08
N GLU A 174 -14.27 3.96 20.48
CA GLU A 174 -14.28 2.51 20.74
C GLU A 174 -15.69 1.89 20.68
N GLU A 175 -16.53 2.34 19.76
CA GLU A 175 -17.85 1.76 19.53
C GLU A 175 -17.78 0.69 18.44
N PHE A 176 -18.17 -0.54 18.77
CA PHE A 176 -18.17 -1.68 17.84
C PHE A 176 -19.55 -2.30 17.73
N GLN A 177 -19.98 -2.59 16.50
CA GLN A 177 -21.26 -3.20 16.19
C GLN A 177 -21.05 -4.42 15.30
N VAL A 178 -21.51 -5.57 15.75
CA VAL A 178 -21.59 -6.79 14.93
C VAL A 178 -22.94 -6.78 14.23
N LEU A 179 -22.95 -6.99 12.91
CA LEU A 179 -24.08 -6.63 12.06
C LEU A 179 -25.11 -7.76 11.93
N ASP A 180 -24.64 -8.99 11.70
CA ASP A 180 -25.47 -10.13 11.36
C ASP A 180 -25.05 -11.39 12.13
N ASP A 181 -25.96 -12.38 12.21
CA ASP A 181 -25.71 -13.71 12.80
C ASP A 181 -25.09 -13.66 14.22
N VAL A 182 -25.48 -12.68 15.03
CA VAL A 182 -24.84 -12.39 16.33
C VAL A 182 -25.15 -13.47 17.37
N ARG A 183 -24.11 -14.00 18.01
CA ARG A 183 -24.19 -14.86 19.20
C ARG A 183 -23.29 -14.32 20.29
N VAL A 184 -23.79 -14.35 21.53
CA VAL A 184 -23.06 -13.94 22.72
C VAL A 184 -23.02 -15.11 23.69
N ASP A 185 -21.81 -15.50 24.06
CA ASP A 185 -21.53 -16.56 25.03
C ASP A 185 -20.78 -15.97 26.24
N VAL A 186 -21.13 -16.44 27.44
CA VAL A 186 -20.39 -16.11 28.66
C VAL A 186 -19.33 -17.17 28.85
N VAL A 187 -18.06 -16.76 28.79
CA VAL A 187 -16.91 -17.64 28.90
C VAL A 187 -16.24 -17.38 30.25
N PRO A 188 -16.01 -18.42 31.09
CA PRO A 188 -15.29 -18.24 32.34
C PRO A 188 -13.94 -17.55 32.10
N ALA A 189 -13.57 -16.62 32.97
CA ALA A 189 -12.21 -16.06 32.94
C ALA A 189 -11.21 -17.20 33.21
N SER A 190 -10.27 -17.39 32.27
CA SER A 190 -9.15 -18.33 32.39
C SER A 190 -8.17 -17.91 33.48
#